data_AF-A0A081L685-F1
#
_entry.id   AF-A0A081L685-F1
#
_cell.length_a   1.000
_cell.length_b   1.000
_cell.length_c   1.000
_cell.angle_alpha   90.00
_cell.angle_beta   90.00
_cell.angle_gamma   90.00
#
_symmetry.space_group_name_H-M   'P 1'
#
loop_
_entity.id
_entity.type
_entity.pdbx_description
1 polymer ?
#
loop_
_entity_poly.entity_id
_entity_poly.type
_entity_poly.pdbx_seq_one_letter_code
_entity_poly.pdbx_strand_id
1 'polypeptide(L)'
;MKPCNEPGCPQLTRKGYCEQHKTSKALYDLFRESSSRRGYNSRWRKSREGYLAKHPLCQSCMLQGKRIAATVVDHIKPHKGDKKLFWDSSNWQPLCVSCHSRKTAKEDGGFGNG
;
A
#
# COMPACT_ATOMS: atom_id res chain seq x y z
N MET A 1 -21.19 -12.68 -13.72
CA MET A 1 -21.36 -12.31 -12.29
C MET A 1 -20.21 -12.95 -11.53
N LYS A 2 -19.69 -12.30 -10.48
CA LYS A 2 -18.53 -12.80 -9.72
C LYS A 2 -18.91 -13.10 -8.26
N PRO A 3 -18.19 -13.98 -7.56
CA PRO A 3 -18.40 -14.23 -6.14
C PRO A 3 -18.32 -12.94 -5.31
N CYS A 4 -19.05 -12.92 -4.20
CA CYS A 4 -18.96 -11.88 -3.20
C CYS A 4 -17.52 -11.77 -2.69
N ASN A 5 -17.04 -10.55 -2.44
CA ASN A 5 -15.71 -10.30 -1.89
C ASN A 5 -15.56 -10.71 -0.41
N GLU A 6 -16.66 -11.08 0.27
CA GLU A 6 -16.60 -11.62 1.63
C GLU A 6 -16.08 -13.06 1.59
N PRO A 7 -14.97 -13.38 2.28
CA PRO A 7 -14.39 -14.73 2.29
C PRO A 7 -15.42 -15.80 2.67
N GLY A 8 -15.57 -16.83 1.85
CA GLY A 8 -16.51 -17.93 2.09
C GLY A 8 -17.97 -17.65 1.74
N CYS A 9 -18.31 -16.45 1.23
CA CYS A 9 -19.67 -16.16 0.80
C CYS A 9 -19.94 -16.64 -0.64
N PRO A 10 -20.91 -17.56 -0.86
CA PRO A 10 -21.16 -18.13 -2.19
C PRO A 10 -22.01 -17.22 -3.11
N GLN A 11 -22.48 -16.07 -2.62
CA GLN A 11 -23.40 -15.19 -3.35
C GLN A 11 -22.72 -14.54 -4.56
N LEU A 12 -23.42 -14.49 -5.70
CA LEU A 12 -22.93 -13.84 -6.92
C LEU A 12 -23.39 -12.38 -7.02
N THR A 13 -22.48 -11.50 -7.44
CA THR A 13 -22.71 -10.06 -7.52
C THR A 13 -22.09 -9.46 -8.78
N ARG A 14 -22.58 -8.28 -9.17
CA ARG A 14 -22.03 -7.47 -10.26
C ARG A 14 -21.02 -6.42 -9.76
N LYS A 15 -21.05 -6.05 -8.48
CA LYS A 15 -20.35 -4.87 -7.93
C LYS A 15 -19.37 -5.17 -6.77
N GLY A 16 -19.15 -6.43 -6.40
CA GLY A 16 -18.16 -6.81 -5.38
C GLY A 16 -18.76 -7.51 -4.16
N TYR A 17 -19.50 -6.80 -3.30
CA TYR A 17 -20.23 -7.41 -2.18
C TYR A 17 -21.70 -7.66 -2.52
N CYS A 18 -22.32 -8.68 -1.91
CA CYS A 18 -23.78 -8.90 -1.95
C CYS A 18 -24.50 -7.96 -0.97
N GLU A 19 -25.83 -7.85 -1.04
CA GLU A 19 -26.60 -6.94 -0.16
C GLU A 19 -26.32 -7.19 1.34
N GLN A 20 -26.13 -8.45 1.74
CA GLN A 20 -25.82 -8.82 3.13
C GLN A 20 -24.46 -8.31 3.61
N HIS A 21 -23.49 -8.16 2.70
CA HIS A 21 -22.11 -7.77 3.02
C HIS A 21 -21.73 -6.39 2.49
N LYS A 22 -22.65 -5.63 1.88
CA LYS A 22 -22.39 -4.24 1.50
C LYS A 22 -22.03 -3.38 2.72
N THR A 23 -22.65 -3.67 3.86
CA THR A 23 -22.41 -2.99 5.14
C THR A 23 -21.07 -3.38 5.76
N SER A 24 -20.52 -4.58 5.54
CA SER A 24 -19.22 -4.97 6.12
C SER A 24 -18.10 -4.08 5.58
N LYS A 25 -18.10 -3.79 4.28
CA LYS A 25 -17.17 -2.82 3.67
C LYS A 25 -17.37 -1.40 4.22
N ALA A 26 -18.61 -0.94 4.31
CA ALA A 26 -18.89 0.41 4.80
C ALA A 26 -18.46 0.58 6.27
N LEU A 27 -18.70 -0.43 7.10
CA LEU A 27 -18.22 -0.48 8.49
C LEU A 27 -16.69 -0.52 8.54
N TYR A 28 -16.05 -1.37 7.74
CA TYR A 28 -14.59 -1.42 7.65
C TYR A 28 -13.98 -0.07 7.27
N ASP A 29 -14.54 0.59 6.24
CA ASP A 29 -14.07 1.92 5.79
C ASP A 29 -14.34 3.00 6.84
N LEU A 30 -15.41 2.90 7.65
CA LEU A 30 -15.70 3.79 8.78
C LEU A 30 -14.70 3.61 9.94
N PHE A 31 -14.31 2.37 10.25
CA PHE A 31 -13.31 2.08 11.28
C PHE A 31 -11.89 2.37 10.82
N ARG A 32 -11.63 2.38 9.51
CA ARG A 32 -10.34 2.73 8.95
C ARG A 32 -10.12 4.24 9.02
N GLU A 33 -9.14 4.65 9.82
CA GLU A 33 -8.75 6.06 9.88
C GLU A 33 -8.45 6.64 8.48
N SER A 34 -8.81 7.91 8.30
CA SER A 34 -8.53 8.64 7.06
C SER A 34 -7.03 8.59 6.73
N SER A 35 -6.71 8.65 5.43
CA SER A 35 -5.31 8.60 4.97
C SER A 35 -4.42 9.65 5.66
N SER A 36 -4.96 10.85 5.90
CA SER A 36 -4.26 11.93 6.61
C SER A 36 -4.01 11.62 8.08
N ARG A 37 -4.97 11.02 8.79
CA ARG A 37 -4.80 10.57 10.20
C ARG A 37 -3.80 9.42 10.32
N ARG A 38 -3.72 8.56 9.31
CA ARG A 38 -2.73 7.48 9.19
C ARG A 38 -1.31 7.97 8.87
N GLY A 39 -1.12 9.26 8.59
CA GLY A 39 0.20 9.87 8.39
C GLY A 39 0.46 10.37 6.97
N TYR A 40 -0.37 10.02 5.98
CA TYR A 40 -0.21 10.44 4.57
C TYR A 40 -0.72 11.87 4.32
N ASN A 41 -0.21 12.83 5.09
CA ASN A 41 -0.57 14.25 5.03
C ASN A 41 0.48 15.11 4.28
N SER A 42 0.36 16.44 4.34
CA SER A 42 1.31 17.36 3.71
C SER A 42 2.74 17.22 4.23
N ARG A 43 2.91 16.94 5.54
CA ARG A 43 4.22 16.66 6.13
C ARG A 43 4.85 15.43 5.47
N TRP A 44 4.08 14.38 5.24
CA TRP A 44 4.57 13.18 4.55
C TRP A 44 5.02 13.49 3.13
N ARG A 45 4.24 14.29 2.38
CA ARG A 45 4.62 14.71 1.02
C ARG A 45 5.99 15.40 1.00
N LYS A 46 6.20 16.38 1.88
CA LYS A 46 7.48 17.11 1.99
C LYS A 46 8.64 16.19 2.40
N SER A 47 8.42 15.31 3.39
CA SER A 47 9.43 14.34 3.82
C SER A 47 9.79 13.35 2.71
N ARG A 48 8.79 12.85 1.97
CA ARG A 48 8.96 11.94 0.83
C ARG A 48 9.80 12.58 -0.26
N GLU A 49 9.51 13.83 -0.63
CA GLU A 49 10.27 14.56 -1.66
C GLU A 49 11.74 14.73 -1.26
N GLY A 50 11.99 15.18 -0.02
CA GLY A 50 13.35 15.31 0.49
C GLY A 50 14.11 13.99 0.57
N TYR A 51 13.42 12.90 0.91
CA TYR A 51 14.01 11.56 0.92
C TYR A 51 14.36 11.09 -0.50
N LEU A 52 13.46 11.23 -1.47
CA LEU A 52 13.73 10.85 -2.88
C LEU A 52 14.86 11.68 -3.51
N ALA A 53 15.00 12.95 -3.13
CA ALA A 53 16.12 13.78 -3.61
C ALA A 53 17.48 13.24 -3.13
N LYS A 54 17.54 12.71 -1.90
CA LYS A 54 18.76 12.09 -1.34
C LYS A 54 18.97 10.64 -1.80
N HIS A 55 17.88 9.96 -2.16
CA HIS A 55 17.86 8.56 -2.55
C HIS A 55 17.21 8.40 -3.94
N PRO A 56 17.87 8.88 -5.02
CA PRO A 56 17.25 9.01 -6.33
C PRO A 56 17.09 7.67 -7.07
N LEU A 57 17.72 6.58 -6.59
CA LEU A 57 17.72 5.28 -7.25
C LEU A 57 16.90 4.26 -6.47
N CYS A 58 16.21 3.39 -7.20
CA CYS A 58 15.44 2.29 -6.65
C CYS A 58 16.37 1.27 -5.98
N GLN A 59 16.19 1.06 -4.68
CA GLN A 59 17.02 0.17 -3.87
C GLN A 59 16.97 -1.28 -4.37
N SER A 60 15.78 -1.78 -4.72
CA SER A 60 15.62 -3.13 -5.25
C SER A 60 16.31 -3.32 -6.61
N CYS A 61 16.31 -2.30 -7.47
CA CYS A 61 17.00 -2.35 -8.75
C CYS A 61 18.52 -2.26 -8.58
N MET A 62 19.01 -1.45 -7.64
CA MET A 62 20.44 -1.34 -7.34
C MET A 62 21.03 -2.68 -6.90
N LEU A 63 20.33 -3.46 -6.07
CA LEU A 63 20.73 -4.81 -5.68
C LEU A 63 20.84 -5.78 -6.86
N GLN A 64 20.21 -5.47 -7.99
CA GLN A 64 20.28 -6.22 -9.25
C GLN A 64 21.25 -5.60 -10.26
N GLY A 65 22.09 -4.64 -9.85
CA GLY A 65 23.01 -3.92 -10.74
C GLY A 65 22.35 -2.91 -11.67
N LYS A 66 21.06 -2.60 -11.48
CA LYS A 66 20.30 -1.67 -12.33
C LYS A 66 20.20 -0.29 -11.69
N ARG A 67 20.33 0.76 -12.51
CA ARG A 67 20.19 2.17 -12.09
C ARG A 67 18.87 2.74 -12.59
N ILE A 68 17.79 2.46 -11.87
CA ILE A 68 16.44 2.94 -12.20
C ILE A 68 16.05 4.01 -11.18
N ALA A 69 15.45 5.11 -11.64
CA ALA A 69 14.98 6.18 -10.76
C ALA A 69 13.93 5.68 -9.76
N ALA A 70 14.07 6.08 -8.50
CA ALA A 70 13.03 5.91 -7.50
C ALA A 70 11.99 7.02 -7.63
N THR A 71 10.71 6.64 -7.58
CA THR A 71 9.59 7.58 -7.66
C THR A 71 8.62 7.43 -6.49
N VAL A 72 8.78 6.39 -5.67
CA VAL A 72 7.97 6.15 -4.49
C VAL A 72 8.85 5.85 -3.28
N VAL A 73 8.37 6.26 -2.11
CA VAL A 73 8.95 5.88 -0.82
C VAL A 73 8.00 4.87 -0.21
N ASP A 74 8.56 3.73 0.14
CA ASP A 74 7.83 2.60 0.68
C ASP A 74 8.35 2.26 2.09
N HIS A 75 7.49 1.67 2.92
CA HIS A 75 7.88 1.20 4.24
C HIS A 75 8.39 -0.24 4.14
N ILE A 76 9.65 -0.48 4.54
CA ILE A 76 10.29 -1.81 4.53
C ILE A 76 9.45 -2.78 5.37
N LYS A 77 9.10 -2.37 6.59
CA LYS A 77 8.13 -3.04 7.46
C LYS A 77 6.80 -2.27 7.39
N PRO A 78 5.69 -2.93 7.03
CA PRO A 78 4.37 -2.30 7.04
C PRO A 78 4.05 -1.74 8.42
N HIS A 79 3.72 -0.45 8.49
CA HIS A 79 3.54 0.24 9.76
C HIS A 79 2.26 -0.19 10.51
N LYS A 80 1.24 -0.74 9.82
CA LYS A 80 -0.02 -1.25 10.40
C LYS A 80 -0.71 -0.32 11.41
N GLY A 81 -0.55 1.00 11.24
CA GLY A 81 -1.09 2.02 12.15
C GLY A 81 -0.10 2.56 13.19
N ASP A 82 1.08 1.94 13.36
CA ASP A 82 2.14 2.47 14.20
C ASP A 82 2.73 3.76 13.59
N LYS A 83 2.50 4.88 14.26
CA LYS A 83 2.97 6.19 13.80
C LYS A 83 4.48 6.37 13.99
N LYS A 84 5.09 5.74 15.00
CA LYS A 84 6.55 5.81 15.18
C LYS A 84 7.24 5.09 14.02
N LEU A 85 6.78 3.89 13.69
CA LEU A 85 7.30 3.10 12.58
C LEU A 85 7.00 3.73 11.20
N PHE A 86 5.89 4.48 11.08
CA PHE A 86 5.57 5.26 9.88
C PHE A 86 6.58 6.38 9.64
N TRP A 87 6.97 7.11 10.70
CA TRP A 87 7.87 8.26 10.63
C TRP A 87 9.36 7.91 10.76
N ASP A 88 9.69 6.65 11.03
CA ASP A 88 11.06 6.16 11.05
C ASP A 88 11.62 6.08 9.62
N SER A 89 12.50 7.01 9.26
CA SER A 89 13.13 7.04 7.94
C SER A 89 14.09 5.87 7.70
N SER A 90 14.54 5.18 8.75
CA SER A 90 15.31 3.94 8.58
C SER A 90 14.43 2.77 8.11
N ASN A 91 13.11 2.88 8.32
CA ASN A 91 12.11 1.97 7.78
C ASN A 91 11.63 2.38 6.38
N TRP A 92 12.19 3.44 5.78
CA TRP A 92 11.84 3.86 4.42
C TRP A 92 12.79 3.25 3.40
N GLN A 93 12.29 2.96 2.21
CA GLN A 93 13.09 2.57 1.05
C GLN A 93 12.65 3.29 -0.23
N PRO A 94 13.60 3.71 -1.09
CA PRO A 94 13.31 4.29 -2.39
C PRO A 94 13.02 3.17 -3.40
N LEU A 95 11.86 3.20 -4.05
CA LEU A 95 11.51 2.21 -5.08
C LEU A 95 11.02 2.89 -6.36
N CYS A 96 11.20 2.19 -7.48
CA CYS A 96 10.45 2.48 -8.70
C CYS A 96 9.05 1.85 -8.61
N VAL A 97 8.11 2.34 -9.42
CA VAL A 97 6.72 1.87 -9.42
C VAL A 97 6.62 0.35 -9.57
N SER A 98 7.40 -0.25 -10.48
CA SER A 98 7.34 -1.69 -10.74
C SER A 98 7.81 -2.54 -9.55
N CYS A 99 8.88 -2.13 -8.86
CA CYS A 99 9.37 -2.82 -7.67
C CYS A 99 8.41 -2.66 -6.49
N HIS A 100 7.83 -1.47 -6.32
CA HIS A 100 6.82 -1.21 -5.30
C HIS A 100 5.56 -2.05 -5.51
N SER A 101 5.01 -2.09 -6.73
CA SER A 101 3.84 -2.91 -7.04
C SER A 101 4.11 -4.39 -6.80
N ARG A 102 5.29 -4.89 -7.15
CA ARG A 102 5.69 -6.28 -6.88
C ARG A 102 5.79 -6.58 -5.38
N LYS A 103 6.32 -5.65 -4.58
CA LYS A 103 6.36 -5.80 -3.12
C LYS A 103 4.96 -5.83 -2.53
N THR A 104 4.11 -4.87 -2.90
CA THR A 104 2.71 -4.79 -2.45
C THR A 104 1.98 -6.10 -2.75
N ALA A 105 2.14 -6.63 -3.96
CA ALA A 105 1.53 -7.91 -4.36
C ALA A 105 1.97 -9.09 -3.50
N LYS A 106 3.25 -9.12 -3.09
CA LYS A 106 3.82 -10.16 -2.24
C LYS A 106 3.35 -10.03 -0.79
N GLU A 107 3.21 -8.80 -0.29
CA GLU A 107 2.80 -8.52 1.09
C GLU A 107 1.30 -8.68 1.31
N ASP A 108 0.48 -8.28 0.33
CA ASP A 108 -0.98 -8.36 0.40
C ASP A 108 -1.53 -9.74 -0.01
N GLY A 109 -0.67 -10.70 -0.36
CA GLY A 109 -1.08 -12.09 -0.62
C GLY A 109 -1.71 -12.34 -1.99
N GLY A 110 -1.24 -11.65 -3.04
CA GLY A 110 -1.60 -11.94 -4.42
C GLY A 110 -2.89 -11.27 -4.86
N PHE A 111 -2.80 -10.57 -6.01
CA PHE A 111 -3.98 -10.10 -6.72
C PHE A 111 -4.91 -11.29 -6.99
N GLY A 112 -6.14 -11.21 -6.49
CA GLY A 112 -7.26 -11.91 -7.11
C GLY A 112 -7.42 -11.38 -8.53
N ASN A 113 -6.64 -11.93 -9.46
CA ASN A 113 -6.87 -11.78 -10.89
C ASN A 113 -8.04 -12.69 -11.25
N GLY A 114 -9.17 -12.06 -11.58
CA GLY A 114 -10.37 -12.68 -12.14
C GLY A 114 -11.18 -11.63 -12.88
#